data_AF-A0A9P5ZAZ2-F1
#
_entry.id   AF-A0A9P5ZAZ2-F1
#
_cell.length_a   1.000
_cell.length_b   1.000
_cell.length_c   1.000
_cell.angle_alpha   90.00
_cell.angle_beta   90.00
_cell.angle_gamma   90.00
#
_symmetry.space_group_name_H-M   'P 1'
#
loop_
_entity.id
_entity.type
_entity.pdbx_description
1 polymer ?
#
loop_
_entity_poly.entity_id
_entity_poly.type
_entity_poly.pdbx_seq_one_letter_code
_entity_poly.pdbx_strand_id
1 'polypeptide(L)'
;MFPPAARTFLASSLRTTAVPRSAFSRVNARTVVTLKDIKYTATATAQGAGRNGTVKSNGLELNLALPKELGGSGKGENPEQLFAMGYSACLLGAIQAVAKKLGKEEMAKNAQVNISVHLGEPTELKGFGLAVDIKVKGIDEELLKAGHDFCPYSRALTKGAVVNISTA
;
A
#
# COMPACT_ATOMS: atom_id res chain seq x y z
N MET A 1 11.60 -9.12 -73.49
CA MET A 1 12.42 -9.59 -72.35
C MET A 1 12.05 -8.71 -71.16
N PHE A 2 11.18 -9.20 -70.27
CA PHE A 2 10.65 -8.46 -69.11
C PHE A 2 11.47 -8.82 -67.85
N PRO A 3 11.84 -7.86 -67.00
CA PRO A 3 12.12 -8.12 -65.59
C PRO A 3 11.05 -7.50 -64.65
N PRO A 4 11.00 -7.93 -63.37
CA PRO A 4 9.75 -8.06 -62.64
C PRO A 4 9.48 -7.00 -61.55
N ALA A 5 8.22 -7.04 -61.10
CA ALA A 5 7.52 -6.32 -60.04
C ALA A 5 8.33 -5.83 -58.82
N ALA A 6 8.20 -4.54 -58.53
CA ALA A 6 8.51 -3.96 -57.22
C ALA A 6 7.32 -4.16 -56.27
N ARG A 7 7.52 -4.94 -55.20
CA ARG A 7 6.59 -5.08 -54.08
C ARG A 7 6.84 -3.97 -53.06
N THR A 8 5.84 -3.12 -52.87
CA THR A 8 5.76 -2.10 -51.83
C THR A 8 5.71 -2.76 -50.45
N PHE A 9 6.71 -2.53 -49.61
CA PHE A 9 6.65 -2.86 -48.18
C PHE A 9 6.20 -1.61 -47.40
N LEU A 10 4.94 -1.64 -46.94
CA LEU A 10 4.44 -0.73 -45.90
C LEU A 10 5.06 -1.12 -44.56
N ALA A 11 6.10 -0.38 -44.14
CA ALA A 11 6.59 -0.45 -42.78
C ALA A 11 5.60 0.26 -41.85
N SER A 12 4.79 -0.53 -41.15
CA SER A 12 3.93 -0.09 -40.05
C SER A 12 4.81 0.46 -38.92
N SER A 13 4.77 1.79 -38.70
CA SER A 13 5.45 2.39 -37.55
C SER A 13 4.64 2.10 -36.29
N LEU A 14 5.08 1.12 -35.50
CA LEU A 14 4.62 0.97 -34.13
C LEU A 14 5.16 2.15 -33.32
N ARG A 15 4.29 3.14 -33.06
CA ARG A 15 4.54 4.16 -32.04
C ARG A 15 4.56 3.47 -30.69
N THR A 16 5.75 3.23 -30.17
CA THR A 16 5.96 2.91 -28.75
C THR A 16 5.52 4.12 -27.94
N THR A 17 4.40 4.02 -27.23
CA THR A 17 3.98 5.03 -26.25
C THR A 17 4.95 4.98 -25.09
N ALA A 18 5.84 5.97 -25.01
CA ALA A 18 6.73 6.14 -23.87
C ALA A 18 5.89 6.44 -22.61
N VAL A 19 6.09 5.64 -21.56
CA VAL A 19 5.53 5.87 -20.23
C VAL A 19 6.08 7.20 -19.70
N PRO A 20 5.23 8.12 -19.19
CA PRO A 20 5.70 9.42 -18.73
C PRO A 20 6.69 9.25 -17.56
N ARG A 21 7.84 9.93 -17.66
CA ARG A 21 8.82 10.01 -16.57
C ARG A 21 8.19 10.77 -15.40
N SER A 22 8.02 10.05 -14.28
CA SER A 22 7.60 10.58 -12.98
C SER A 22 8.27 11.94 -12.65
N ALA A 23 7.45 12.94 -12.32
CA ALA A 23 7.85 14.29 -11.88
C ALA A 23 8.39 14.34 -10.44
N PHE A 24 8.47 13.19 -9.76
CA PHE A 24 8.96 13.12 -8.40
C PHE A 24 10.49 13.00 -8.38
N SER A 25 11.15 13.76 -7.49
CA SER A 25 12.56 13.57 -7.19
C SER A 25 12.75 12.16 -6.65
N ARG A 26 13.41 11.28 -7.43
CA ARG A 26 13.70 9.93 -6.99
C ARG A 26 14.76 10.01 -5.91
N VAL A 27 14.36 9.81 -4.66
CA VAL A 27 15.31 9.34 -3.65
C VAL A 27 15.77 7.97 -4.17
N ASN A 28 17.02 7.88 -4.61
CA ASN A 28 17.59 6.71 -5.28
C ASN A 28 17.71 5.55 -4.28
N ALA A 29 16.60 4.85 -4.03
CA ALA A 29 16.59 3.59 -3.32
C ALA A 29 15.79 2.59 -4.15
N ARG A 30 16.48 1.80 -4.99
CA ARG A 30 15.90 0.56 -5.51
C ARG A 30 15.73 -0.38 -4.32
N THR A 31 14.51 -0.51 -3.81
CA THR A 31 14.18 -1.56 -2.84
C THR A 31 13.76 -2.83 -3.58
N VAL A 32 13.77 -3.97 -2.88
CA VAL A 32 13.24 -5.25 -3.41
C VAL A 32 11.77 -5.13 -3.86
N VAL A 33 11.06 -4.11 -3.38
CA VAL A 33 9.64 -3.84 -3.65
C VAL A 33 9.44 -2.76 -4.72
N THR A 34 10.49 -2.38 -5.47
CA THR A 34 10.35 -1.39 -6.57
C THR A 34 9.35 -1.88 -7.62
N LEU A 35 8.30 -1.10 -7.88
CA LEU A 35 7.23 -1.47 -8.80
C LEU A 35 7.67 -1.31 -10.26
N LYS A 36 7.59 -2.39 -11.05
CA LYS A 36 7.80 -2.36 -12.51
C LYS A 36 6.54 -1.92 -13.27
N ASP A 37 5.37 -2.32 -12.77
CA ASP A 37 4.06 -2.07 -13.39
C ASP A 37 3.07 -1.66 -12.29
N ILE A 38 2.48 -0.47 -12.45
CA ILE A 38 1.57 0.13 -11.46
C ILE A 38 0.14 -0.26 -11.85
N LYS A 39 -0.49 -1.09 -11.03
CA LYS A 39 -1.87 -1.57 -11.28
C LYS A 39 -2.95 -0.62 -10.82
N TYR A 40 -2.70 0.13 -9.75
CA TYR A 40 -3.67 1.02 -9.13
C TYR A 40 -2.95 2.13 -8.36
N THR A 41 -3.57 3.31 -8.30
CA THR A 41 -3.09 4.45 -7.50
C THR A 41 -4.27 5.04 -6.73
N ALA A 42 -4.17 5.05 -5.40
CA ALA A 42 -5.05 5.83 -4.54
C ALA A 42 -4.41 7.19 -4.25
N THR A 43 -5.22 8.24 -4.16
CA THR A 43 -4.78 9.61 -3.87
C THR A 43 -5.61 10.18 -2.71
N ALA A 44 -4.94 10.77 -1.73
CA ALA A 44 -5.58 11.45 -0.62
C ALA A 44 -4.90 12.80 -0.35
N THR A 45 -5.68 13.77 0.10
CA THR A 45 -5.20 15.10 0.47
C THR A 45 -5.60 15.39 1.91
N ALA A 46 -4.60 15.68 2.76
CA ALA A 46 -4.83 16.20 4.11
C ALA A 46 -4.69 17.73 4.11
N GLN A 47 -5.56 18.44 4.83
CA GLN A 47 -5.57 19.90 4.92
C GLN A 47 -5.80 20.37 6.36
N GLY A 48 -5.43 21.61 6.65
CA GLY A 48 -5.58 22.21 7.98
C GLY A 48 -4.53 21.69 8.97
N ALA A 49 -4.95 21.41 10.21
CA ALA A 49 -4.06 21.12 11.34
C ALA A 49 -3.55 19.66 11.39
N GLY A 50 -3.22 19.06 10.24
CA GLY A 50 -2.65 17.71 10.16
C GLY A 50 -3.49 16.66 10.90
N ARG A 51 -2.99 16.15 12.04
CA ARG A 51 -3.70 15.19 12.92
C ARG A 51 -4.99 15.72 13.56
N ASN A 52 -5.26 17.03 13.47
CA ASN A 52 -6.52 17.67 13.86
C ASN A 52 -7.24 18.34 12.67
N GLY A 53 -6.83 17.98 11.44
CA GLY A 53 -7.35 18.56 10.20
C GLY A 53 -8.42 17.69 9.55
N THR A 54 -8.48 17.74 8.23
CA THR A 54 -9.36 16.87 7.42
C THR A 54 -8.54 16.11 6.41
N VAL A 55 -8.98 14.90 6.07
CA VAL A 55 -8.41 14.11 4.98
C VAL A 55 -9.50 13.70 4.01
N LYS A 56 -9.23 13.87 2.71
CA LYS A 56 -10.16 13.53 1.62
C LYS A 56 -9.53 12.58 0.63
N SER A 57 -10.29 11.60 0.16
CA SER A 57 -9.92 10.67 -0.91
C SER A 57 -11.17 10.18 -1.63
N ASN A 58 -11.35 10.52 -2.91
CA ASN A 58 -12.41 10.03 -3.80
C ASN A 58 -13.74 9.67 -3.12
N GLY A 59 -14.52 10.69 -2.74
CA GLY A 59 -15.85 10.51 -2.12
C GLY A 59 -15.82 10.17 -0.63
N LEU A 60 -14.65 9.93 -0.04
CA LEU A 60 -14.45 9.80 1.40
C LEU A 60 -13.84 11.08 1.97
N GLU A 61 -14.45 11.62 3.03
CA GLU A 61 -13.94 12.75 3.80
C GLU A 61 -14.03 12.42 5.29
N LEU A 62 -12.92 12.58 6.01
CA LEU A 62 -12.82 12.30 7.44
C LEU A 62 -12.26 13.51 8.18
N ASN A 63 -12.87 13.81 9.32
CA ASN A 63 -12.31 14.74 10.29
C ASN A 63 -11.34 14.00 11.18
N LEU A 64 -10.15 14.56 11.33
CA LEU A 64 -9.11 14.01 12.19
C LEU A 64 -9.09 14.72 13.54
N ALA A 65 -8.82 13.95 14.59
CA ALA A 65 -8.55 14.47 15.91
C ALA A 65 -7.43 13.69 16.58
N LEU A 66 -6.58 14.40 17.32
CA LEU A 66 -5.64 13.76 18.21
C LEU A 66 -6.41 12.94 19.26
N PRO A 67 -5.95 11.71 19.56
CA PRO A 67 -6.51 10.92 20.64
C PRO A 67 -6.25 11.61 21.99
N LYS A 68 -7.08 11.31 22.99
CA LYS A 68 -6.99 11.95 24.32
C LYS A 68 -5.67 11.65 25.00
N GLU A 69 -5.14 10.46 24.76
CA GLU A 69 -3.86 9.96 25.22
C GLU A 69 -2.68 10.80 24.72
N LEU A 70 -2.85 11.52 23.61
CA LEU A 70 -1.90 12.48 23.05
C LEU A 70 -2.32 13.94 23.29
N GLY A 71 -3.20 14.20 24.26
CA GLY A 71 -3.66 15.54 24.63
C GLY A 71 -4.70 16.16 23.69
N GLY A 72 -5.31 15.35 22.83
CA GLY A 72 -6.32 15.81 21.86
C GLY A 72 -7.76 15.76 22.35
N SER A 73 -8.68 16.18 21.48
CA SER A 73 -10.12 16.14 21.77
C SER A 73 -10.70 14.73 21.72
N GLY A 74 -10.07 13.82 20.96
CA GLY A 74 -10.59 12.50 20.63
C GLY A 74 -11.89 12.51 19.80
N LYS A 75 -12.29 13.67 19.25
CA LYS A 75 -13.54 13.86 18.49
C LYS A 75 -13.32 13.77 16.98
N GLY A 76 -12.78 12.64 16.53
CA GLY A 76 -12.45 12.38 15.13
C GLY A 76 -11.62 11.11 14.99
N GLU A 77 -11.30 10.75 13.76
CA GLU A 77 -10.41 9.63 13.48
C GLU A 77 -8.94 10.07 13.57
N ASN A 78 -8.00 9.13 13.55
CA ASN A 78 -6.58 9.43 13.54
C ASN A 78 -5.80 8.58 12.52
N PRO A 79 -4.59 9.01 12.12
CA PRO A 79 -3.79 8.28 11.14
C PRO A 79 -3.49 6.83 11.52
N GLU A 80 -3.31 6.54 12.82
CA GLU A 80 -3.05 5.18 13.31
C GLU A 80 -4.25 4.25 13.09
N GLN A 81 -5.48 4.72 13.33
CA GLN A 81 -6.70 3.98 13.04
C GLN A 81 -6.85 3.69 11.55
N LEU A 82 -6.62 4.69 10.69
CA LEU A 82 -6.69 4.52 9.24
C LEU A 82 -5.66 3.50 8.74
N PHE A 83 -4.45 3.53 9.31
CA PHE A 83 -3.42 2.53 9.03
C PHE A 83 -3.84 1.13 9.50
N ALA A 84 -4.39 0.99 10.71
CA ALA A 84 -4.89 -0.28 11.24
C ALA A 84 -6.01 -0.88 10.37
N MET A 85 -6.95 -0.04 9.92
CA MET A 85 -8.04 -0.43 9.01
C MET A 85 -7.49 -0.89 7.65
N GLY A 86 -6.60 -0.10 7.04
CA GLY A 86 -6.01 -0.44 5.76
C GLY A 86 -5.18 -1.73 5.82
N TYR A 87 -4.36 -1.89 6.87
CA TYR A 87 -3.51 -3.04 7.02
C TYR A 87 -4.33 -4.32 7.34
N SER A 88 -5.32 -4.25 8.23
CA SER A 88 -6.14 -5.43 8.56
C SER A 88 -6.88 -5.96 7.33
N ALA A 89 -7.48 -5.07 6.53
CA ALA A 89 -8.13 -5.42 5.27
C ALA A 89 -7.14 -6.00 4.24
N CYS A 90 -5.96 -5.39 4.10
CA CYS A 90 -4.94 -5.86 3.17
C CYS A 90 -4.41 -7.25 3.54
N LEU A 91 -4.18 -7.53 4.82
CA LEU A 91 -3.69 -8.82 5.30
C LEU A 91 -4.76 -9.92 5.14
N LEU A 92 -6.02 -9.63 5.49
CA LEU A 92 -7.11 -10.59 5.30
C LEU A 92 -7.27 -10.96 3.82
N GLY A 93 -7.24 -9.97 2.93
CA GLY A 93 -7.30 -10.21 1.48
C GLY A 93 -6.11 -11.03 0.97
N ALA A 94 -4.91 -10.79 1.51
CA ALA A 94 -3.72 -11.58 1.17
C ALA A 94 -3.85 -13.05 1.62
N ILE A 95 -4.34 -13.29 2.83
CA ILE A 95 -4.62 -14.63 3.36
C ILE A 95 -5.61 -15.36 2.45
N GLN A 96 -6.72 -14.71 2.10
CA GLN A 96 -7.74 -15.30 1.22
C GLN A 96 -7.18 -15.61 -0.18
N ALA A 97 -6.36 -14.72 -0.75
CA ALA A 97 -5.73 -14.94 -2.05
C ALA A 97 -4.75 -16.13 -2.03
N VAL A 98 -3.99 -16.31 -0.94
CA VAL A 98 -3.10 -17.46 -0.78
C VAL A 98 -3.90 -18.74 -0.54
N ALA A 99 -4.92 -18.70 0.30
CA ALA A 99 -5.80 -19.84 0.56
C ALA A 99 -6.41 -20.39 -0.73
N LYS A 100 -6.88 -19.49 -1.61
CA LYS A 100 -7.37 -19.84 -2.95
C LYS A 100 -6.31 -20.56 -3.80
N LYS A 101 -5.08 -20.07 -3.82
CA LYS A 101 -3.98 -20.71 -4.58
C LYS A 101 -3.64 -22.11 -4.05
N LEU A 102 -3.88 -22.36 -2.77
CA LEU A 102 -3.63 -23.64 -2.11
C LEU A 102 -4.85 -24.57 -2.06
N GLY A 103 -6.01 -24.16 -2.61
CA GLY A 103 -7.26 -24.92 -2.52
C GLY A 103 -7.84 -25.00 -1.09
N LYS A 104 -7.46 -24.07 -0.21
CA LYS A 104 -7.84 -24.00 1.21
C LYS A 104 -8.87 -22.89 1.50
N GLU A 105 -9.70 -22.54 0.52
CA GLU A 105 -10.61 -21.37 0.57
C GLU A 105 -11.53 -21.39 1.79
N GLU A 106 -12.07 -22.56 2.14
CA GLU A 106 -12.95 -22.74 3.31
C GLU A 106 -12.29 -22.31 4.63
N MET A 107 -10.97 -22.51 4.76
CA MET A 107 -10.25 -22.14 5.98
C MET A 107 -10.12 -20.62 6.14
N ALA A 108 -10.11 -19.86 5.03
CA ALA A 108 -9.97 -18.40 5.08
C ALA A 108 -11.31 -17.65 5.16
N LYS A 109 -12.46 -18.32 4.99
CA LYS A 109 -13.78 -17.67 4.95
C LYS A 109 -14.13 -16.94 6.25
N ASN A 110 -13.83 -17.56 7.38
CA ASN A 110 -14.14 -17.01 8.70
C ASN A 110 -12.92 -16.37 9.39
N ALA A 111 -11.84 -16.16 8.64
CA ALA A 111 -10.63 -15.56 9.17
C ALA A 111 -10.91 -14.12 9.60
N GLN A 112 -10.46 -13.77 10.81
CA GLN A 112 -10.60 -12.40 11.35
C GLN A 112 -9.23 -11.87 11.73
N VAL A 113 -8.88 -10.72 11.14
CA VAL A 113 -7.60 -10.04 11.37
C VAL A 113 -7.83 -8.82 12.25
N ASN A 114 -7.19 -8.81 13.41
CA ASN A 114 -7.16 -7.67 14.32
C ASN A 114 -5.74 -7.09 14.31
N ILE A 115 -5.61 -5.79 14.05
CA ILE A 115 -4.34 -5.09 14.05
C ILE A 115 -4.40 -3.95 15.05
N SER A 116 -3.43 -3.92 15.96
CA SER A 116 -3.19 -2.81 16.87
C SER A 116 -1.97 -2.04 16.40
N VAL A 117 -2.12 -0.73 16.23
CA VAL A 117 -1.04 0.18 15.80
C VAL A 117 -0.65 1.04 16.99
N HIS A 118 0.64 1.04 17.30
CA HIS A 118 1.22 1.78 18.41
C HIS A 118 2.09 2.90 17.86
N LEU A 119 1.88 4.10 18.36
CA LEU A 119 2.74 5.26 18.09
C LEU A 119 3.53 5.57 19.36
N GLY A 120 4.85 5.69 19.25
CA GLY A 120 5.71 5.98 20.38
C GLY A 120 7.10 6.42 19.97
N GLU A 121 7.99 6.63 20.94
CA GLU A 121 9.38 7.00 20.69
C GLU A 121 10.24 5.73 20.51
N PRO A 122 10.97 5.59 19.39
CA PRO A 122 11.92 4.50 19.22
C PRO A 122 13.11 4.62 20.18
N THR A 123 13.69 3.48 20.55
CA THR A 123 14.88 3.44 21.42
C THR A 123 16.13 4.03 20.77
N GLU A 124 16.26 3.90 19.45
CA GLU A 124 17.49 4.24 18.72
C GLU A 124 17.36 5.45 17.80
N LEU A 125 16.18 6.07 17.73
CA LEU A 125 15.89 7.18 16.82
C LEU A 125 15.09 8.26 17.53
N LYS A 126 15.49 9.53 17.33
CA LYS A 126 14.70 10.68 17.80
C LYS A 126 13.42 10.80 16.99
N GLY A 127 12.32 11.14 17.66
CA GLY A 127 11.01 11.36 17.04
C GLY A 127 10.06 10.17 17.27
N PHE A 128 9.06 10.04 16.39
CA PHE A 128 8.05 9.00 16.50
C PHE A 128 8.36 7.80 15.60
N GLY A 129 8.07 6.61 16.10
CA GLY A 129 8.01 5.35 15.35
C GLY A 129 6.66 4.68 15.49
N LEU A 130 6.47 3.64 14.68
CA LEU A 130 5.28 2.80 14.68
C LEU A 130 5.65 1.36 15.01
N ALA A 131 4.87 0.74 15.88
CA ALA A 131 4.88 -0.71 16.09
C ALA A 131 3.48 -1.28 15.80
N VAL A 132 3.42 -2.54 15.35
CA VAL A 132 2.18 -3.17 14.92
C VAL A 132 2.07 -4.57 15.51
N ASP A 133 0.98 -4.83 16.22
CA ASP A 133 0.62 -6.17 16.67
C ASP A 133 -0.50 -6.74 15.81
N ILE A 134 -0.34 -7.99 15.40
CA ILE A 134 -1.29 -8.69 14.53
C ILE A 134 -1.83 -9.91 15.27
N LYS A 135 -3.16 -10.02 15.36
CA LYS A 135 -3.86 -11.20 15.88
C LYS A 135 -4.85 -11.71 14.86
N VAL A 136 -4.66 -12.93 14.39
CA VAL A 136 -5.56 -13.57 13.41
C VAL A 136 -6.23 -14.78 14.03
N LYS A 137 -7.55 -14.89 13.87
CA LYS A 137 -8.35 -16.02 14.33
C LYS A 137 -8.86 -16.83 13.14
N GLY A 138 -9.04 -18.14 13.35
CA GLY A 138 -9.73 -19.02 12.41
C GLY A 138 -8.88 -19.59 11.28
N ILE A 139 -7.55 -19.52 11.37
CA ILE A 139 -6.62 -20.08 10.36
C ILE A 139 -5.43 -20.76 11.03
N ASP A 140 -4.75 -21.63 10.27
CA ASP A 140 -3.46 -22.22 10.65
C ASP A 140 -2.29 -21.23 10.49
N GLU A 141 -1.18 -21.52 11.17
CA GLU A 141 0.01 -20.68 11.19
C GLU A 141 0.73 -20.62 9.83
N GLU A 142 0.69 -21.72 9.07
CA GLU A 142 1.32 -21.78 7.73
C GLU A 142 0.65 -20.80 6.76
N LEU A 143 -0.68 -20.79 6.76
CA LEU A 143 -1.48 -19.89 5.94
C LEU A 143 -1.34 -18.44 6.40
N LEU A 144 -1.28 -18.20 7.71
CA LEU A 144 -0.98 -16.87 8.25
C LEU A 144 0.38 -16.37 7.76
N LYS A 145 1.42 -17.19 7.90
CA LYS A 145 2.77 -16.84 7.46
C LYS A 145 2.81 -16.55 5.96
N ALA A 146 2.21 -17.43 5.15
CA ALA A 146 2.16 -17.25 3.71
C ALA A 146 1.36 -16.01 3.30
N GLY A 147 0.25 -15.72 4.00
CA GLY A 147 -0.53 -14.49 3.82
C GLY A 147 0.26 -13.23 4.21
N HIS A 148 0.98 -13.26 5.32
CA HIS A 148 1.86 -12.16 5.76
C HIS A 148 2.99 -11.91 4.74
N ASP A 149 3.62 -12.98 4.25
CA ASP A 149 4.66 -12.91 3.21
C ASP A 149 4.12 -12.42 1.86
N PHE A 150 2.81 -12.55 1.61
CA PHE A 150 2.14 -12.09 0.39
C PHE A 150 1.61 -10.65 0.49
N CYS A 151 1.24 -10.21 1.70
CA CYS A 151 0.62 -8.91 1.96
C CYS A 151 1.52 -7.71 1.58
N PRO A 152 1.06 -6.77 0.74
CA PRO A 152 1.80 -5.56 0.39
C PRO A 152 2.24 -4.72 1.59
N TYR A 153 1.38 -4.54 2.60
CA TYR A 153 1.69 -3.72 3.79
C TYR A 153 2.79 -4.38 4.65
N SER A 154 2.69 -5.70 4.87
CA SER A 154 3.76 -6.45 5.56
C SER A 154 5.09 -6.36 4.84
N ARG A 155 5.09 -6.46 3.50
CA ARG A 155 6.30 -6.30 2.69
C ARG A 155 6.87 -4.90 2.78
N ALA A 156 6.03 -3.87 2.81
CA ALA A 156 6.47 -2.48 2.96
C ALA A 156 7.16 -2.25 4.31
N LEU A 157 6.62 -2.80 5.40
CA LEU A 157 7.21 -2.66 6.74
C LEU A 157 8.50 -3.47 6.93
N THR A 158 8.60 -4.65 6.31
CA THR A 158 9.74 -5.56 6.50
C THR A 158 10.87 -5.34 5.49
N LYS A 159 10.54 -4.95 4.26
CA LYS A 159 11.51 -4.81 3.14
C LYS A 159 11.67 -3.38 2.65
N GLY A 160 10.89 -2.45 3.20
CA GLY A 160 10.82 -1.06 2.77
C GLY A 160 9.91 -0.85 1.55
N ALA A 161 9.47 0.39 1.38
CA ALA A 161 8.77 0.87 0.19
C ALA A 161 9.55 2.03 -0.44
N VAL A 162 9.40 2.22 -1.74
CA VAL A 162 9.98 3.40 -2.42
C VAL A 162 9.09 4.60 -2.14
N VAL A 163 9.63 5.61 -1.47
CA VAL A 163 8.96 6.88 -1.18
C VAL A 163 9.70 7.99 -1.91
N ASN A 164 8.98 8.72 -2.76
CA ASN A 164 9.53 9.88 -3.46
C ASN A 164 8.90 11.14 -2.89
N ILE A 165 9.70 12.18 -2.69
CA ILE A 165 9.28 13.46 -2.10
C ILE A 165 9.67 14.57 -3.07
N SER A 166 8.75 15.48 -3.36
CA SER A 166 8.99 16.68 -4.16
C SER A 166 8.15 17.84 -3.64
N THR A 167 8.68 19.05 -3.73
CA THR A 167 7.87 20.27 -3.63
C THR A 167 7.11 20.47 -4.93
N ALA A 168 5.89 20.99 -4.84
CA ALA A 168 5.11 21.39 -6.01
C ALA A 168 5.68 22.68 -6.63
#